data_AF-A0A382PX56-F1
#
_entry.id   AF-A0A382PX56-F1
#
_cell.length_a   1.000
_cell.length_b   1.000
_cell.length_c   1.000
_cell.angle_alpha   90.00
_cell.angle_beta   90.00
_cell.angle_gamma   90.00
#
_symmetry.space_group_name_H-M   'P 1'
#
loop_
_entity.id
_entity.type
_entity.pdbx_description
1 polymer ?
#
loop_
_entity_poly.entity_id
_entity_poly.type
_entity_poly.pdbx_seq_one_letter_code
_entity_poly.pdbx_strand_id
1 'polypeptide(L)'
;MLSMIMGQTQKVDDVLKKIQKNSISIDKKKDNTLDKKFAQAKSMERSGLYEEAFFLFKEINREKPGVNKYFQPFKNYLKQTESWDTLLVYTRDYAIARNQDFQSQLEFLDIYTWMDDEPKWQETAFKLLKP
;
A
#
# COMPACT_ATOMS: atom_id res chain seq x y z
N MET A 1 -47.83 -9.85 -30.26
CA MET A 1 -47.58 -9.29 -28.91
C MET A 1 -46.11 -9.51 -28.58
N LEU A 2 -45.27 -8.47 -28.58
CA LEU A 2 -43.87 -8.56 -28.11
C LEU A 2 -43.35 -7.13 -27.93
N SER A 3 -43.31 -6.62 -26.70
CA SER A 3 -42.39 -5.56 -26.28
C SER A 3 -42.59 -5.29 -24.79
N MET A 4 -41.77 -5.93 -23.94
CA MET A 4 -41.70 -5.55 -22.52
C MET A 4 -40.38 -5.91 -21.83
N ILE A 5 -39.26 -5.94 -22.56
CA ILE A 5 -37.95 -6.28 -21.96
C ILE A 5 -36.95 -5.10 -21.96
N MET A 6 -37.13 -4.07 -22.80
CA MET A 6 -36.13 -2.98 -22.92
C MET A 6 -36.12 -1.95 -21.77
N GLY A 7 -37.18 -1.84 -20.97
CA GLY A 7 -37.28 -0.81 -19.93
C GLY A 7 -36.53 -1.13 -18.62
N GLN A 8 -36.29 -2.41 -18.33
CA GLN A 8 -35.60 -2.84 -17.12
C GLN A 8 -34.08 -2.77 -17.26
N THR A 9 -33.53 -3.15 -18.42
CA THR A 9 -32.08 -3.09 -18.71
C THR A 9 -31.54 -1.68 -18.61
N GLN A 10 -32.23 -0.69 -19.18
CA GLN A 10 -31.82 0.72 -19.12
C GLN A 10 -31.74 1.26 -17.67
N LYS A 11 -32.69 0.88 -16.80
CA LYS A 11 -32.70 1.29 -15.39
C LYS A 11 -31.58 0.63 -14.57
N VAL A 12 -31.29 -0.65 -14.85
CA VAL A 12 -30.22 -1.39 -14.17
C VAL A 12 -28.85 -0.83 -14.54
N ASP A 13 -28.61 -0.53 -15.82
CA ASP A 13 -27.36 0.07 -16.28
C ASP A 13 -27.10 1.45 -15.64
N ASP A 14 -28.16 2.22 -15.43
CA ASP A 14 -28.08 3.55 -14.83
C ASP A 14 -27.79 3.49 -13.30
N VAL A 15 -28.33 2.49 -12.62
CA VAL A 15 -28.02 2.19 -11.22
C VAL A 15 -26.58 1.70 -11.06
N LEU A 16 -26.11 0.80 -11.91
CA LEU A 16 -24.74 0.29 -11.88
C LEU A 16 -23.71 1.42 -12.07
N LYS A 17 -23.94 2.31 -13.04
CA LYS A 17 -23.08 3.49 -13.28
C LYS A 17 -23.06 4.44 -12.07
N LYS A 18 -24.20 4.65 -11.39
CA LYS A 18 -24.25 5.45 -10.15
C LYS A 18 -23.46 4.80 -9.02
N ILE A 19 -23.57 3.49 -8.84
CA ILE A 19 -22.80 2.75 -7.82
C ILE A 19 -21.30 2.89 -8.07
N GLN A 20 -20.84 2.69 -9.32
CA GLN A 20 -19.43 2.85 -9.69
C GLN A 20 -18.92 4.28 -9.46
N LYS A 21 -19.71 5.30 -9.83
CA LYS A 21 -19.32 6.70 -9.60
C LYS A 21 -19.22 7.02 -8.11
N ASN A 22 -20.13 6.50 -7.30
CA ASN A 22 -20.14 6.68 -5.86
C ASN A 22 -18.93 5.98 -5.22
N SER A 23 -18.60 4.74 -5.61
CA SER A 23 -17.43 4.03 -5.09
C SER A 23 -16.14 4.78 -5.39
N ILE A 24 -15.94 5.24 -6.63
CA ILE A 24 -14.77 6.05 -7.03
C ILE A 24 -14.69 7.35 -6.20
N SER A 25 -15.83 8.00 -5.94
CA SER A 25 -15.87 9.25 -5.17
C SER A 25 -15.54 9.04 -3.70
N ILE A 26 -16.01 7.93 -3.12
CA ILE A 26 -15.67 7.52 -1.75
C ILE A 26 -14.18 7.21 -1.65
N ASP A 27 -13.63 6.46 -2.61
CA ASP A 27 -12.21 6.13 -2.65
C ASP A 27 -11.35 7.40 -2.72
N LYS A 28 -11.70 8.36 -3.59
CA LYS A 28 -11.02 9.66 -3.67
C LYS A 28 -11.09 10.45 -2.37
N LYS A 29 -12.23 10.46 -1.68
CA LYS A 29 -12.37 11.15 -0.38
C LYS A 29 -11.52 10.48 0.71
N LYS A 30 -11.46 9.16 0.72
CA LYS A 30 -10.62 8.37 1.63
C LYS A 30 -9.14 8.64 1.36
N ASP A 31 -8.74 8.66 0.08
CA ASP A 31 -7.37 8.99 -0.35
C ASP A 31 -6.96 10.40 0.09
N ASN A 32 -7.84 11.39 -0.09
CA ASN A 32 -7.63 12.75 0.41
C ASN A 32 -7.47 12.82 1.95
N THR A 33 -8.10 11.89 2.68
CA THR A 33 -7.95 11.81 4.14
C THR A 33 -6.59 11.21 4.51
N LEU A 34 -6.16 10.16 3.81
CA LEU A 34 -4.85 9.54 4.00
C LEU A 34 -3.70 10.47 3.65
N ASP A 35 -3.83 11.25 2.57
CA ASP A 35 -2.83 12.25 2.19
C ASP A 35 -2.68 13.36 3.24
N LYS A 36 -3.77 13.76 3.88
CA LYS A 36 -3.71 14.69 5.02
C LYS A 36 -3.02 14.07 6.24
N LYS A 37 -3.36 12.82 6.59
CA LYS A 37 -2.68 12.08 7.67
C LYS A 37 -1.19 11.92 7.38
N PHE A 38 -0.83 11.63 6.13
CA PHE A 38 0.56 11.48 5.71
C PHE A 38 1.33 12.80 5.80
N ALA A 39 0.73 13.91 5.36
CA ALA A 39 1.32 15.23 5.51
C ALA A 39 1.53 15.60 7.00
N GLN A 40 0.58 15.24 7.87
CA GLN A 40 0.70 15.41 9.32
C GLN A 40 1.86 14.59 9.90
N ALA A 41 1.97 13.30 9.54
CA ALA A 41 3.06 12.43 9.97
C ALA A 41 4.43 12.98 9.57
N LYS A 42 4.59 13.43 8.32
CA LYS A 42 5.83 14.09 7.84
C LYS A 42 6.12 15.39 8.60
N SER A 43 5.10 16.13 9.01
CA SER A 43 5.29 17.34 9.82
C SER A 43 5.78 17.00 11.23
N MET A 44 5.17 16.01 11.87
CA MET A 44 5.57 15.51 13.20
C MET A 44 7.02 15.02 13.18
N GLU A 45 7.40 14.21 12.18
CA GLU A 45 8.76 13.71 11.97
C GLU A 45 9.78 14.87 11.87
N ARG A 46 9.49 15.89 11.05
CA ARG A 46 10.36 17.08 10.91
C ARG A 46 10.47 17.90 12.18
N SER A 47 9.48 17.83 13.06
CA SER A 47 9.46 18.52 14.36
C SER A 47 10.03 17.68 15.50
N GLY A 48 10.52 16.47 15.22
CA GLY A 48 11.09 15.57 16.24
C GLY A 48 10.07 14.74 17.04
N LEU A 49 8.79 14.80 16.66
CA LEU A 49 7.71 14.00 17.25
C LEU A 49 7.67 12.60 16.59
N TYR A 50 8.73 11.82 16.82
CA TYR A 50 8.97 10.59 16.07
C TYR A 50 7.96 9.48 16.37
N GLU A 51 7.53 9.33 17.62
CA GLU A 51 6.57 8.29 18.02
C GLU A 51 5.18 8.54 17.43
N GLU A 52 4.72 9.80 17.45
CA GLU A 52 3.44 10.21 16.87
C GLU A 52 3.46 10.08 15.34
N ALA A 53 4.57 10.49 14.71
CA ALA A 53 4.77 10.28 13.28
C ALA A 53 4.73 8.79 12.93
N PHE A 54 5.43 7.95 13.72
CA PHE A 54 5.47 6.50 13.55
C PHE A 54 4.08 5.87 13.65
N PHE A 55 3.29 6.26 14.66
CA PHE A 55 1.92 5.79 14.81
C PHE A 55 1.08 6.10 13.56
N LEU A 56 1.16 7.32 13.02
CA LEU A 56 0.43 7.69 11.81
C LEU A 56 0.91 6.93 10.57
N PHE A 57 2.23 6.76 10.37
CA PHE A 57 2.74 5.96 9.26
C PHE A 57 2.26 4.52 9.31
N LYS A 58 2.19 3.94 10.52
CA LYS A 58 1.68 2.59 10.75
C LYS A 58 0.21 2.48 10.36
N GLU A 59 -0.63 3.43 10.79
CA GLU A 59 -2.04 3.46 10.38
C GLU A 59 -2.21 3.55 8.86
N ILE A 60 -1.48 4.47 8.22
CA ILE A 60 -1.57 4.69 6.77
C ILE A 60 -1.18 3.42 6.00
N ASN A 61 -0.08 2.75 6.39
CA ASN A 61 0.37 1.53 5.71
C ASN A 61 -0.50 0.31 6.02
N ARG A 62 -1.25 0.28 7.13
CA ARG A 62 -2.30 -0.73 7.35
C ARG A 62 -3.51 -0.49 6.44
N GLU A 63 -3.86 0.77 6.20
CA GLU A 63 -5.04 1.13 5.41
C GLU A 63 -4.79 1.04 3.89
N LYS A 64 -3.57 1.36 3.44
CA LYS A 64 -3.13 1.34 2.03
C LYS A 64 -1.71 0.74 1.89
N PRO A 65 -1.52 -0.56 2.16
CA PRO A 65 -0.20 -1.19 2.19
C PRO A 65 0.55 -1.17 0.85
N GLY A 66 -0.12 -1.19 -0.31
CA GLY A 66 0.56 -1.30 -1.63
C GLY A 66 1.06 0.01 -2.26
N VAL A 67 0.99 1.14 -1.54
CA VAL A 67 1.26 2.48 -2.09
C VAL A 67 2.67 2.94 -1.73
N ASN A 68 3.57 3.04 -2.73
CA ASN A 68 4.99 3.40 -2.54
C ASN A 68 5.18 4.72 -1.79
N LYS A 69 4.31 5.70 -2.06
CA LYS A 69 4.32 7.03 -1.41
C LYS A 69 4.31 6.90 0.12
N TYR A 70 3.57 5.93 0.66
CA TYR A 70 3.42 5.74 2.10
C TYR A 70 4.39 4.72 2.67
N PHE A 71 4.72 3.69 1.87
CA PHE A 71 5.61 2.62 2.29
C PHE A 71 7.06 3.08 2.44
N GLN A 72 7.61 3.84 1.48
CA GLN A 72 9.03 4.18 1.47
C GLN A 72 9.50 5.00 2.70
N PRO A 73 8.78 6.06 3.13
CA PRO A 73 9.15 6.77 4.37
C PRO A 73 9.09 5.87 5.61
N PHE A 74 8.10 4.98 5.68
CA PHE A 74 7.94 4.07 6.80
C PHE A 74 9.02 2.97 6.83
N LYS A 75 9.36 2.42 5.66
CA LYS A 75 10.51 1.52 5.46
C LYS A 75 11.80 2.15 5.96
N ASN A 76 12.06 3.40 5.59
CA ASN A 76 13.27 4.12 6.02
C ASN A 76 13.33 4.32 7.52
N TYR A 77 12.22 4.69 8.15
CA TYR A 77 12.15 4.79 9.61
C TYR A 77 12.47 3.45 10.27
N LEU A 78 11.77 2.38 9.89
CA LEU A 78 11.96 1.05 10.46
C LEU A 78 13.37 0.50 10.24
N LYS A 79 14.01 0.85 9.11
CA LYS A 79 15.42 0.55 8.86
C LYS A 79 16.34 1.28 9.84
N GLN A 80 16.14 2.59 10.03
CA GLN A 80 16.98 3.41 10.92
C GLN A 80 16.86 2.96 12.39
N THR A 81 15.70 2.45 12.79
CA THR A 81 15.47 1.90 14.13
C THR A 81 15.71 0.40 14.21
N GLU A 82 16.32 -0.21 13.18
CA GLU A 82 16.63 -1.65 13.09
C GLU A 82 15.45 -2.56 13.47
N SER A 83 14.24 -2.11 13.16
CA SER A 83 12.99 -2.77 13.54
C SER A 83 12.61 -3.85 12.51
N TRP A 84 13.53 -4.78 12.28
CA TRP A 84 13.53 -5.74 11.16
C TRP A 84 12.26 -6.60 11.10
N ASP A 85 11.80 -7.15 12.23
CA ASP A 85 10.58 -7.96 12.26
C ASP A 85 9.35 -7.16 11.84
N THR A 86 9.23 -5.92 12.33
CA THR A 86 8.14 -5.03 11.92
C THR A 86 8.27 -4.68 10.45
N LEU A 87 9.47 -4.38 9.98
CA LEU A 87 9.73 -4.08 8.57
C LEU A 87 9.32 -5.23 7.66
N LEU A 88 9.66 -6.48 8.01
CA LEU A 88 9.28 -7.66 7.25
C LEU A 88 7.76 -7.89 7.22
N VAL A 89 7.05 -7.64 8.34
CA VAL A 89 5.58 -7.72 8.38
C VAL A 89 4.95 -6.73 7.40
N TYR A 90 5.34 -5.45 7.44
CA TYR A 90 4.77 -4.45 6.53
C TYR A 90 5.19 -4.63 5.07
N THR A 91 6.39 -5.16 4.84
CA THR A 91 6.85 -5.51 3.47
C THR A 91 6.01 -6.65 2.89
N ARG A 92 5.64 -7.64 3.71
CA ARG A 92 4.72 -8.69 3.30
C ARG A 92 3.34 -8.14 2.95
N ASP A 93 2.79 -7.26 3.78
CA ASP A 93 1.50 -6.63 3.49
C ASP A 93 1.54 -5.79 2.21
N TYR A 94 2.63 -5.02 2.02
CA TYR A 94 2.91 -4.26 0.80
C TYR A 94 2.95 -5.18 -0.42
N ALA A 95 3.67 -6.30 -0.35
CA ALA A 95 3.78 -7.27 -1.43
C ALA A 95 2.45 -7.94 -1.77
N ILE A 96 1.68 -8.36 -0.76
CA ILE A 96 0.34 -8.94 -0.97
C ILE A 96 -0.56 -7.94 -1.70
N ALA A 97 -0.59 -6.67 -1.27
CA ALA A 97 -1.42 -5.64 -1.88
C ALA A 97 -1.02 -5.30 -3.33
N ARG A 98 0.19 -5.65 -3.73
CA ARG A 98 0.72 -5.48 -5.09
C ARG A 98 0.74 -6.77 -5.91
N ASN A 99 0.10 -7.84 -5.41
CA ASN A 99 0.09 -9.16 -6.03
C ASN A 99 1.50 -9.73 -6.27
N GLN A 100 2.40 -9.51 -5.32
CA GLN A 100 3.79 -10.01 -5.35
C GLN A 100 4.54 -9.57 -6.61
N ASP A 101 4.24 -8.37 -7.12
CA ASP A 101 4.91 -7.83 -8.31
C ASP A 101 6.42 -7.66 -8.13
N PHE A 102 7.12 -7.43 -9.23
CA PHE A 102 8.58 -7.27 -9.25
C PHE A 102 9.07 -6.22 -8.25
N GLN A 103 8.38 -5.07 -8.15
CA GLN A 103 8.73 -4.03 -7.18
C GLN A 103 8.70 -4.55 -5.76
N SER A 104 7.65 -5.29 -5.37
CA SER A 104 7.56 -5.84 -4.02
C SER A 104 8.63 -6.87 -3.69
N GLN A 105 9.09 -7.64 -4.68
CA GLN A 105 10.20 -8.57 -4.49
C GLN A 105 11.53 -7.82 -4.33
N LEU A 106 11.72 -6.69 -5.02
CA LEU A 106 12.88 -5.82 -4.79
C LEU A 106 12.91 -5.27 -3.36
N GLU A 107 11.76 -4.91 -2.79
CA GLU A 107 11.72 -4.46 -1.39
C GLU A 107 12.22 -5.55 -0.43
N PHE A 108 11.84 -6.82 -0.65
CA PHE A 108 12.38 -7.94 0.13
C PHE A 108 13.89 -8.12 -0.07
N LEU A 109 14.37 -8.01 -1.32
CA LEU A 109 15.80 -8.11 -1.62
C LEU A 109 16.62 -7.06 -0.86
N ASP A 110 16.18 -5.79 -0.89
CA ASP A 110 16.82 -4.70 -0.15
C ASP A 110 16.91 -5.02 1.35
N ILE A 111 15.78 -5.46 1.93
CA ILE A 111 15.67 -5.69 3.38
C ILE A 111 16.56 -6.87 3.80
N TYR A 112 16.52 -7.98 3.07
CA TYR A 112 17.39 -9.13 3.37
C TYR A 112 18.87 -8.79 3.19
N THR A 113 19.20 -7.91 2.25
CA THR A 113 20.57 -7.38 2.09
C THR A 113 20.96 -6.54 3.31
N TRP A 114 20.08 -5.66 3.81
CA TRP A 114 20.37 -4.85 5.00
C TRP A 114 20.47 -5.65 6.30
N MET A 115 19.80 -6.81 6.35
CA MET A 115 19.86 -7.74 7.49
C MET A 115 21.06 -8.69 7.42
N ASP A 116 21.86 -8.64 6.35
CA ASP A 116 22.91 -9.64 6.06
C ASP A 116 22.39 -11.10 6.05
N ASP A 117 21.12 -11.30 5.66
CA ASP A 117 20.48 -12.63 5.58
C ASP A 117 20.81 -13.27 4.23
N GLU A 118 22.04 -13.79 4.12
CA GLU A 118 22.62 -14.33 2.89
C GLU A 118 21.72 -15.33 2.16
N PRO A 119 21.20 -16.37 2.84
CA PRO A 119 20.33 -17.33 2.18
C PRO A 119 19.09 -16.68 1.54
N LYS A 120 18.46 -15.71 2.23
CA LYS A 120 17.21 -15.10 1.74
C LYS A 120 17.43 -14.09 0.64
N TRP A 121 18.45 -13.23 0.73
CA TRP A 121 18.68 -12.25 -0.34
C TRP A 121 19.12 -12.97 -1.62
N GLN A 122 19.93 -14.03 -1.52
CA GLN A 122 20.33 -14.84 -2.68
C GLN A 122 19.13 -15.53 -3.32
N GLU A 123 18.29 -16.21 -2.54
CA GLU A 123 17.08 -16.86 -3.04
C GLU A 123 16.16 -15.86 -3.75
N THR A 124 15.98 -14.68 -3.17
CA THR A 124 15.15 -13.61 -3.75
C THR A 124 15.73 -13.09 -5.06
N ALA A 125 17.04 -12.83 -5.11
CA ALA A 125 17.73 -12.40 -6.33
C ALA A 125 17.61 -13.44 -7.45
N PHE A 126 17.79 -14.73 -7.14
CA PHE A 126 17.62 -15.81 -8.12
C PHE A 126 16.20 -15.89 -8.67
N LYS A 127 15.17 -15.68 -7.85
CA LYS A 127 13.78 -15.63 -8.32
C LYS A 127 13.54 -14.47 -9.29
N LEU A 128 14.14 -13.31 -9.03
CA LEU A 128 13.99 -12.11 -9.87
C LEU A 128 14.73 -12.18 -11.20
N LEU A 129 15.80 -12.98 -11.29
CA LEU A 129 16.59 -13.16 -12.51
C LEU A 129 16.03 -14.24 -13.44
N LYS A 130 15.02 -15.01 -13.02
CA LYS A 130 14.39 -16.01 -13.89
C LYS A 130 13.51 -15.31 -14.93
N PRO A 131 13.70 -15.64 -16.23
CA PRO A 131 12.92 -15.08 -17.32
C PRO A 131 11.46 -15.52 -17.31
#